data_AF-A0A2E4CUW7-F1
#
_entry.id   AF-A0A2E4CUW7-F1
#
_cell.length_a   1.000
_cell.length_b   1.000
_cell.length_c   1.000
_cell.angle_alpha   90.00
_cell.angle_beta   90.00
_cell.angle_gamma   90.00
#
_symmetry.space_group_name_H-M   'P 1'
#
loop_
_entity.id
_entity.type
_entity.pdbx_description
1 polymer ?
#
loop_
_entity_poly.entity_id
_entity_poly.type
_entity_poly.pdbx_seq_one_letter_code
_entity_poly.pdbx_strand_id
1 'polypeptide(L)'
;MKSYEMIQANGEKIAVSSTAEARQVMAGFEPFADRFLAEVDTVTSVDAESFAFLQRVADRWNRNHRIFEKIEAEGALAEKKAAETERARTMKEMARKCREASNGSGGQ
;
A
#
# COMPACT_ATOMS: atom_id res chain seq x y z
N MET A 1 2.98 -1.61 -13.77
CA MET A 1 2.71 -1.39 -12.33
C MET A 1 3.45 -0.13 -11.92
N LYS A 2 2.82 0.81 -11.22
CA LYS A 2 3.51 2.03 -10.76
C LYS A 2 4.44 1.65 -9.61
N SER A 3 5.64 2.21 -9.58
CA SER A 3 6.62 1.98 -8.52
C SER A 3 6.77 3.24 -7.67
N TYR A 4 6.99 3.06 -6.37
CA TYR A 4 7.13 4.10 -5.37
C TYR A 4 8.47 3.99 -4.66
N GLU A 5 9.14 5.12 -4.42
CA GLU A 5 10.40 5.14 -3.67
C GLU A 5 10.14 5.32 -2.17
N MET A 6 10.38 4.28 -1.37
CA MET A 6 10.42 4.33 0.10
C MET A 6 11.86 4.40 0.61
N ILE A 7 12.04 4.84 1.86
CA ILE A 7 13.35 4.92 2.51
C ILE A 7 13.36 3.95 3.69
N GLN A 8 14.24 2.97 3.70
CA GLN A 8 14.42 2.05 4.81
C GLN A 8 14.90 2.78 6.08
N ALA A 9 14.77 2.13 7.24
CA ALA A 9 15.18 2.71 8.52
C ALA A 9 16.69 3.06 8.56
N ASN A 10 17.54 2.30 7.87
CA ASN A 10 18.98 2.59 7.70
C ASN A 10 19.27 3.78 6.76
N GLY A 11 18.28 4.27 6.01
CA GLY A 11 18.39 5.38 5.06
C GLY A 11 18.52 4.98 3.59
N GLU A 12 18.61 3.67 3.29
CA GLU A 12 18.64 3.17 1.92
C GLU A 12 17.30 3.40 1.22
N LYS A 13 17.34 3.73 -0.07
CA LYS A 13 16.15 3.91 -0.89
C LYS A 13 15.78 2.60 -1.57
N ILE A 14 14.51 2.24 -1.51
CA ILE A 14 13.97 1.03 -2.13
C ILE A 14 12.73 1.34 -2.95
N ALA A 15 12.64 0.71 -4.11
CA ALA A 15 11.45 0.75 -4.96
C ALA A 15 10.44 -0.31 -4.48
N VAL A 16 9.19 0.09 -4.26
CA VAL A 16 8.08 -0.81 -3.93
C VAL A 16 6.96 -0.67 -4.96
N SER A 17 6.31 -1.77 -5.28
CA SER A 17 5.25 -1.83 -6.29
C SER A 17 3.93 -2.38 -5.74
N SER A 18 3.94 -2.88 -4.52
CA SER A 18 2.80 -3.51 -3.86
C SER A 18 2.67 -3.10 -2.39
N THR A 19 1.45 -3.27 -1.85
CA THR A 19 1.18 -3.07 -0.42
C THR A 19 2.01 -4.01 0.45
N ALA A 20 2.28 -5.24 -0.01
CA ALA A 20 3.07 -6.22 0.73
C ALA A 20 4.53 -5.79 0.90
N GLU A 21 5.18 -5.34 -0.18
CA GLU A 21 6.55 -4.79 -0.12
C GLU A 21 6.61 -3.53 0.75
N ALA A 22 5.63 -2.64 0.61
CA ALA A 22 5.55 -1.45 1.44
C ALA A 22 5.41 -1.79 2.94
N ARG A 23 4.58 -2.79 3.31
CA ARG A 23 4.47 -3.28 4.70
C ARG A 23 5.79 -3.83 5.23
N GLN A 24 6.54 -4.55 4.40
CA GLN A 24 7.86 -5.07 4.80
C GLN A 24 8.84 -3.92 5.11
N VAL A 25 8.86 -2.89 4.27
CA VAL A 25 9.71 -1.70 4.52
C VAL A 25 9.31 -1.00 5.81
N MET A 26 8.00 -0.89 6.09
CA MET A 26 7.51 -0.32 7.34
C MET A 26 7.92 -1.19 8.55
N ALA A 27 7.68 -2.50 8.53
CA ALA A 27 8.05 -3.37 9.64
C ALA A 27 9.54 -3.26 10.05
N GLY A 28 10.43 -2.95 9.09
CA GLY A 28 11.86 -2.73 9.35
C GLY A 28 12.21 -1.54 10.27
N PHE A 29 11.26 -0.70 10.64
CA PHE A 29 11.48 0.42 11.57
C PHE A 29 11.37 0.01 13.05
N GLU A 30 10.60 -1.03 13.38
CA GLU A 30 10.35 -1.47 14.75
C GLU A 30 11.64 -1.77 15.53
N PRO A 31 12.63 -2.52 15.00
CA PRO A 31 13.86 -2.81 15.75
C PRO A 31 14.68 -1.56 16.14
N PHE A 32 14.56 -0.47 15.38
CA PHE A 32 15.26 0.78 15.66
C PHE A 32 14.57 1.56 16.78
N ALA A 33 13.24 1.52 16.84
CA ALA A 33 12.47 2.09 17.93
C ALA A 33 12.71 1.30 19.23
N ASP A 34 12.66 -0.03 19.16
CA ASP A 34 12.89 -0.91 20.33
C ASP A 34 14.28 -0.70 20.92
N ARG A 35 15.32 -0.62 20.07
CA ARG A 35 16.69 -0.34 20.52
C ARG A 35 16.78 0.98 21.26
N PHE A 36 16.16 2.05 20.74
CA PHE A 36 16.21 3.34 21.41
C PHE A 36 15.45 3.33 22.74
N LEU A 37 14.26 2.71 22.79
CA LEU A 37 13.50 2.57 24.03
C LEU A 37 14.33 1.84 25.11
N ALA A 38 14.98 0.73 24.72
CA ALA A 38 15.88 0.01 25.63
C ALA A 38 17.08 0.86 26.09
N GLU A 39 17.63 1.72 25.21
CA GLU A 39 18.71 2.63 25.58
C GLU A 39 18.23 3.66 26.61
N VAL A 40 17.10 4.33 26.35
CA VAL A 40 16.52 5.34 27.27
C VAL A 40 16.17 4.75 28.63
N ASP A 41 15.65 3.52 28.66
CA ASP A 41 15.25 2.85 29.90
C ASP A 41 16.44 2.41 30.77
N THR A 42 17.63 2.26 30.18
CA THR A 42 18.81 1.71 30.86
C THR A 42 19.86 2.75 31.26
N VAL A 43 19.88 3.91 30.61
CA VAL A 43 20.91 4.93 30.86
C VAL A 43 20.37 6.10 31.70
N THR A 44 21.23 6.68 32.53
CA THR A 44 20.90 7.91 33.29
C THR A 44 20.90 9.17 32.43
N SER A 45 21.49 9.12 31.23
CA SER A 45 21.45 10.19 30.23
C SER A 45 21.62 9.63 28.82
N VAL A 46 20.74 10.05 27.91
CA VAL A 46 20.84 9.77 26.46
C VAL A 46 21.49 10.98 25.80
N ASP A 47 22.45 10.75 24.91
CA ASP A 47 23.13 11.84 24.22
C ASP A 47 22.27 12.46 23.10
N ALA A 48 22.66 13.66 22.66
CA ALA A 48 21.96 14.38 21.60
C ALA A 48 22.02 13.65 20.23
N GLU A 49 23.02 12.80 20.01
CA GLU A 49 23.18 12.06 18.75
C GLU A 49 22.14 10.94 18.62
N SER A 50 21.85 10.21 19.71
CA SER A 50 20.79 9.20 19.77
C SER A 50 19.41 9.83 19.50
N PHE A 51 19.11 11.00 20.06
CA PHE A 51 17.86 11.72 19.73
C PHE A 51 17.81 12.17 18.26
N ALA A 52 18.92 12.73 17.75
CA ALA A 52 18.98 13.14 16.34
C ALA A 52 18.86 11.96 15.39
N PHE A 53 19.40 10.79 15.76
CA PHE A 53 19.23 9.55 15.01
C PHE A 53 17.77 9.14 14.94
N LEU A 54 17.08 9.10 16.08
CA LEU A 54 15.66 8.76 16.11
C LEU A 54 14.79 9.73 15.33
N GLN A 55 15.07 11.03 15.39
CA GLN A 55 14.34 12.02 14.59
C GLN A 55 14.45 11.69 13.09
N ARG A 56 15.64 11.32 12.60
CA ARG A 56 15.82 10.90 11.20
C ARG A 56 15.04 9.63 10.87
N VAL A 57 14.97 8.68 11.79
CA VAL A 57 14.17 7.45 11.61
C VAL A 57 12.67 7.79 11.56
N ALA A 58 12.18 8.65 12.46
CA ALA A 58 10.80 9.10 12.48
C ALA A 58 10.40 9.88 11.21
N ASP A 59 11.28 10.74 10.69
CA ASP A 59 11.03 11.48 9.46
C ASP A 59 10.87 10.54 8.25
N ARG A 60 11.70 9.49 8.18
CA ARG A 60 11.62 8.45 7.15
C ARG A 60 10.32 7.65 7.27
N TRP A 61 9.95 7.27 8.49
CA TRP A 61 8.67 6.59 8.77
C TRP A 61 7.48 7.41 8.27
N ASN A 62 7.41 8.69 8.66
CA ASN A 62 6.32 9.60 8.30
C ASN A 62 6.20 9.78 6.78
N ARG A 63 7.35 9.91 6.08
CA ARG A 63 7.37 9.97 4.61
C ARG A 63 6.83 8.67 4.01
N ASN A 64 7.29 7.53 4.51
CA ASN A 64 6.89 6.22 4.02
C ASN A 64 5.41 5.92 4.28
N HIS A 65 4.87 6.32 5.43
CA HIS A 65 3.45 6.14 5.75
C HIS A 65 2.54 6.81 4.72
N ARG A 66 2.87 8.04 4.30
CA ARG A 66 2.11 8.74 3.24
C ARG A 66 2.18 8.05 1.88
N ILE A 67 3.25 7.31 1.62
CA ILE A 67 3.39 6.52 0.39
C ILE A 67 2.57 5.24 0.51
N PHE A 68 2.63 4.57 1.67
CA PHE A 68 1.85 3.39 1.98
C PHE A 68 0.35 3.63 1.80
N GLU A 69 -0.18 4.73 2.36
CA GLU A 69 -1.58 5.13 2.20
C GLU A 69 -1.99 5.31 0.73
N LYS A 70 -1.08 5.85 -0.10
CA LYS A 70 -1.32 6.01 -1.55
C LYS A 70 -1.39 4.67 -2.27
N ILE A 71 -0.50 3.73 -1.91
CA ILE A 71 -0.49 2.38 -2.49
C ILE A 71 -1.79 1.64 -2.12
N GLU A 72 -2.23 1.72 -0.86
CA GLU A 72 -3.48 1.09 -0.42
C GLU A 72 -4.69 1.69 -1.13
N ALA A 73 -4.76 3.02 -1.27
CA ALA A 73 -5.85 3.68 -1.98
C ALA A 73 -5.91 3.30 -3.47
N GLU A 74 -4.75 3.21 -4.15
CA GLU A 74 -4.67 2.77 -5.54
C GLU A 74 -5.06 1.30 -5.70
N GLY A 75 -4.66 0.43 -4.77
CA GLY A 75 -5.05 -0.98 -4.74
C GLY A 75 -6.56 -1.15 -4.62
N ALA A 76 -7.19 -0.47 -3.64
CA ALA A 76 -8.64 -0.51 -3.45
C ALA A 76 -9.41 0.01 -4.69
N LEU A 77 -8.90 1.07 -5.33
CA LEU A 77 -9.50 1.59 -6.55
C LEU A 77 -9.39 0.60 -7.72
N ALA A 78 -8.25 -0.09 -7.86
CA ALA A 78 -8.04 -1.10 -8.89
C ALA A 78 -8.99 -2.30 -8.71
N GLU A 79 -9.15 -2.80 -7.48
CA GLU A 79 -10.10 -3.86 -7.15
C GLU A 79 -11.54 -3.46 -7.47
N LYS A 80 -11.95 -2.25 -7.06
CA LYS A 80 -13.27 -1.72 -7.38
C LYS A 80 -13.48 -1.66 -8.91
N LYS A 81 -12.51 -1.12 -9.65
CA LYS A 81 -12.58 -1.03 -11.12
C LYS A 81 -12.73 -2.41 -11.75
N ALA A 82 -12.00 -3.43 -11.27
CA ALA A 82 -12.12 -4.80 -11.76
C ALA A 82 -13.52 -5.37 -11.52
N ALA A 83 -14.05 -5.22 -10.30
CA ALA A 83 -15.39 -5.70 -9.95
C ALA A 83 -16.50 -5.04 -10.78
N GLU A 84 -16.44 -3.72 -10.97
CA GLU A 84 -17.42 -2.99 -11.80
C GLU A 84 -17.31 -3.36 -13.28
N THR A 85 -16.09 -3.60 -13.79
CA THR A 85 -15.88 -4.04 -15.17
C THR A 85 -16.52 -5.42 -15.41
N GLU A 86 -16.39 -6.33 -14.46
CA GLU A 86 -16.98 -7.66 -14.57
C GLU A 86 -18.52 -7.59 -14.52
N ARG A 87 -19.10 -6.79 -13.61
CA ARG A 87 -20.55 -6.54 -13.61
C ARG A 87 -21.04 -6.01 -14.95
N ALA A 88 -20.34 -5.03 -15.54
CA ALA A 88 -20.70 -4.48 -16.84
C ALA A 88 -20.63 -5.53 -17.97
N ARG A 89 -19.66 -6.45 -17.93
CA ARG A 89 -19.57 -7.56 -18.89
C ARG A 89 -20.74 -8.51 -18.78
N THR A 90 -21.11 -8.91 -17.56
CA THR A 90 -22.27 -9.78 -17.31
C THR A 90 -23.55 -9.14 -17.81
N MET A 91 -23.77 -7.85 -17.50
CA MET A 91 -24.94 -7.11 -17.99
C MET A 91 -24.99 -7.07 -19.52
N LYS A 92 -23.86 -6.80 -20.17
CA LYS A 92 -23.75 -6.79 -21.64
C LYS A 92 -24.13 -8.15 -22.25
N GLU A 93 -23.65 -9.25 -21.67
CA GLU A 93 -23.95 -10.60 -22.14
C GLU A 93 -25.44 -10.93 -21.98
N MET A 94 -26.03 -10.63 -20.82
CA MET A 94 -27.45 -10.86 -20.57
C MET A 94 -28.34 -10.03 -21.50
N ALA A 95 -28.00 -8.76 -21.70
CA ALA A 95 -28.71 -7.91 -22.67
C ALA A 95 -28.61 -8.46 -24.10
N ARG A 96 -27.50 -9.09 -24.47
CA ARG A 96 -27.34 -9.76 -25.77
C ARG A 96 -28.27 -10.96 -25.88
N LYS A 97 -28.28 -11.83 -24.86
CA LYS A 97 -29.16 -13.02 -24.81
C LYS A 97 -30.64 -12.64 -24.88
N CYS A 98 -31.07 -11.61 -24.16
CA CYS A 98 -32.46 -11.13 -24.25
C CYS A 98 -32.81 -10.69 -25.68
N ARG A 99 -31.91 -9.97 -26.35
CA ARG A 99 -32.11 -9.49 -27.72
C ARG A 99 -32.17 -10.65 -28.74
N GLU A 100 -31.30 -11.64 -28.58
CA GLU A 100 -31.29 -12.86 -29.41
C GLU A 100 -32.56 -13.69 -29.20
N ALA A 101 -33.03 -13.82 -27.95
CA ALA A 101 -34.29 -14.51 -27.63
C ALA A 101 -35.51 -13.79 -28.23
N SER A 102 -35.56 -12.45 -28.17
CA SER A 102 -36.62 -11.67 -28.80
C SER A 102 -36.64 -11.79 -30.33
N ASN A 103 -35.47 -11.94 -30.97
CA ASN A 103 -35.38 -12.08 -32.43
C ASN A 103 -35.60 -13.52 -32.94
N GLY A 104 -35.49 -14.53 -32.08
CA GLY A 104 -35.75 -15.94 -32.44
C GLY A 104 -37.21 -16.39 -32.29
N SER A 105 -38.08 -15.57 -31.72
CA SER A 105 -39.46 -15.94 -31.36
C SER A 105 -40.54 -15.53 -32.38
N GLY A 106 -40.16 -14.89 -33.49
CA GLY A 106 -41.10 -14.27 -34.44
C GLY A 106 -41.30 -15.01 -35.78
N GLY A 107 -40.92 -16.29 -35.88
CA GLY A 107 -40.97 -17.05 -37.12
C GLY A 107 -41.55 -18.45 -36.94
N GLN A 108 -42.84 -18.54 -36.60
CA GLN A 108 -43.68 -19.70 -36.87
C GLN A 108 -45.04 -19.22 -37.39
#